data_AF-A0A1U3UKF7-F1
#
_entry.id   AF-A0A1U3UKF7-F1
#
_cell.length_a   1.000
_cell.length_b   1.000
_cell.length_c   1.000
_cell.angle_alpha   90.00
_cell.angle_beta   90.00
_cell.angle_gamma   90.00
#
_symmetry.space_group_name_H-M   'P 1'
#
loop_
_entity.id
_entity.type
_entity.pdbx_description
1 polymer ?
#
loop_
_entity_poly.entity_id
_entity_poly.type
_entity_poly.pdbx_seq_one_letter_code
_entity_poly.pdbx_strand_id
1 'polypeptide(L)'
;MLGETTYADMTIRGVAARAKVAPATAYTYFSSKSHLVAEIYLDLIHEAPYFTDVNDTQAARVTKTLRSLALVVADEPEIATGCTTALLSNTDEAVRAVRDKIGLEIHRRIRSAMGPDADPRVVSALEMTFFGALMHAGSGTFTYHQIADKLTFVVDLMLGKKE
;
A
#
# COMPACT_ATOMS: atom_id res chain seq x y z
N MET A 1 1.19 -9.26 12.43
CA MET A 1 1.26 -8.90 13.86
C MET A 1 0.00 -8.13 14.31
N LEU A 2 -1.19 -8.37 13.74
CA LEU A 2 -2.45 -7.68 14.11
C LEU A 2 -3.72 -8.58 14.16
N GLY A 3 -3.61 -9.89 13.95
CA GLY A 3 -4.74 -10.79 13.67
C GLY A 3 -5.79 -11.06 14.76
N GLU A 4 -5.94 -10.23 15.80
CA GLU A 4 -6.94 -10.44 16.86
C GLU A 4 -7.78 -9.20 17.21
N THR A 5 -7.62 -8.05 16.53
CA THR A 5 -8.40 -6.84 16.87
C THR A 5 -8.95 -6.19 15.61
N THR A 6 -10.28 -6.04 15.53
CA THR A 6 -10.93 -5.41 14.39
C THR A 6 -10.55 -3.91 14.31
N TYR A 7 -10.61 -3.29 13.12
CA TYR A 7 -10.36 -1.84 12.99
C TYR A 7 -11.30 -1.07 13.90
N ALA A 8 -12.55 -1.49 14.07
CA ALA A 8 -13.49 -0.82 14.98
C ALA A 8 -12.96 -0.81 16.43
N ASP A 9 -12.42 -1.94 16.89
CA ASP A 9 -11.94 -2.14 18.26
C ASP A 9 -10.49 -1.66 18.49
N MET A 10 -9.74 -1.41 17.40
CA MET A 10 -8.37 -0.94 17.52
C MET A 10 -8.33 0.47 18.10
N THR A 11 -7.57 0.63 19.18
CA THR A 11 -7.33 1.92 19.82
C THR A 11 -5.83 2.11 20.06
N ILE A 12 -5.36 3.36 20.04
CA ILE A 12 -3.97 3.69 20.39
C ILE A 12 -3.63 3.15 21.79
N ARG A 13 -4.59 3.18 22.72
CA ARG A 13 -4.42 2.61 24.07
C ARG A 13 -4.24 1.10 24.04
N GLY A 14 -5.02 0.38 23.23
CA GLY A 14 -4.87 -1.07 23.06
C GLY A 14 -3.52 -1.46 22.48
N VAL A 15 -3.05 -0.72 21.47
CA VAL A 15 -1.72 -0.92 20.89
C VAL A 15 -0.62 -0.59 21.90
N ALA A 16 -0.74 0.51 22.65
CA ALA A 16 0.18 0.86 23.72
C ALA A 16 0.27 -0.23 24.80
N ALA A 17 -0.87 -0.73 25.26
CA ALA A 17 -0.94 -1.80 26.26
C ALA A 17 -0.23 -3.08 25.77
N ARG A 18 -0.46 -3.46 24.50
CA ARG A 18 0.18 -4.64 23.89
C ARG A 18 1.69 -4.46 23.68
N ALA A 19 2.11 -3.24 23.33
CA ALA A 19 3.52 -2.86 23.23
C ALA A 19 4.19 -2.61 24.61
N LYS A 20 3.45 -2.74 25.71
CA LYS A 20 3.90 -2.47 27.09
C LYS A 20 4.45 -1.05 27.28
N VAL A 21 3.86 -0.07 26.59
CA VAL A 21 4.19 1.36 26.73
C VAL A 21 3.02 2.14 27.32
N ALA A 22 3.30 3.26 27.96
CA ALA A 22 2.26 4.14 28.46
C ALA A 22 1.46 4.75 27.29
N PRO A 23 0.12 4.89 27.40
CA PRO A 23 -0.68 5.53 26.36
C PRO A 23 -0.20 6.94 25.99
N ALA A 24 0.25 7.72 26.98
CA ALA A 24 0.81 9.05 26.75
C ALA A 24 2.03 9.02 25.81
N THR A 25 2.89 8.00 25.96
CA THR A 25 4.02 7.77 25.05
C THR A 25 3.54 7.48 23.64
N ALA A 26 2.51 6.65 23.47
CA ALA A 26 1.97 6.34 22.14
C ALA A 26 1.35 7.57 21.45
N TYR A 27 0.70 8.46 22.19
CA TYR A 27 0.18 9.72 21.66
C TYR A 27 1.27 10.73 21.27
N THR A 28 2.50 10.59 21.78
CA THR A 28 3.65 11.36 21.29
C THR A 28 4.05 10.95 19.86
N TYR A 29 3.81 9.68 19.48
CA TYR A 29 4.13 9.17 18.15
C TYR A 29 2.94 9.23 17.19
N PHE A 30 1.73 8.93 17.67
CA PHE A 30 0.54 8.82 16.84
C PHE A 30 -0.52 9.82 17.29
N SER A 31 -0.73 10.85 16.47
CA SER A 31 -1.75 11.89 16.66
C SER A 31 -3.18 11.35 16.61
N SER A 32 -3.41 10.30 15.82
CA SER A 32 -4.73 9.74 15.57
C SER A 32 -4.66 8.24 15.24
N LYS A 33 -5.80 7.56 15.32
CA LYS A 33 -5.92 6.16 14.88
C LYS A 33 -5.57 6.02 13.39
N SER A 34 -5.98 6.99 12.58
CA SER A 34 -5.64 7.04 11.15
C SER A 34 -4.14 7.21 10.93
N HIS A 35 -3.46 8.01 11.75
CA HIS A 35 -2.00 8.15 11.70
C HIS A 35 -1.31 6.81 12.03
N LEU A 36 -1.73 6.13 13.10
CA LEU A 36 -1.21 4.81 13.44
C LEU A 36 -1.38 3.79 12.29
N VAL A 37 -2.57 3.73 11.68
CA VAL A 37 -2.83 2.80 10.56
C VAL A 37 -1.98 3.15 9.34
N ALA A 38 -1.83 4.44 9.03
CA ALA A 38 -1.00 4.86 7.91
C ALA A 38 0.48 4.45 8.13
N GLU A 39 1.02 4.61 9.35
CA GLU A 39 2.40 4.20 9.65
C GLU A 39 2.57 2.68 9.57
N ILE A 40 1.61 1.90 10.09
CA ILE A 40 1.62 0.44 9.94
C ILE A 40 1.64 0.04 8.47
N TYR A 41 0.82 0.69 7.62
CA TYR A 41 0.80 0.38 6.20
C TYR A 41 2.08 0.78 5.48
N LEU A 42 2.69 1.90 5.85
CA LEU A 42 4.01 2.28 5.36
C LEU A 42 5.07 1.23 5.71
N ASP A 43 5.08 0.73 6.94
CA ASP A 43 5.99 -0.33 7.37
C ASP A 43 5.77 -1.61 6.56
N LEU A 44 4.53 -2.03 6.36
CA LEU A 44 4.23 -3.21 5.54
C LEU A 44 4.65 -3.03 4.08
N ILE A 45 4.51 -1.83 3.51
CA ILE A 45 5.03 -1.52 2.16
C ILE A 45 6.55 -1.63 2.15
N HIS A 46 7.26 -1.13 3.18
CA HIS A 46 8.71 -1.26 3.27
C HIS A 46 9.18 -2.71 3.32
N GLU A 47 8.44 -3.59 4.01
CA GLU A 47 8.74 -5.02 4.10
C GLU A 47 8.47 -5.80 2.80
N ALA A 48 7.66 -5.26 1.89
CA ALA A 48 7.38 -5.94 0.63
C ALA A 48 8.67 -6.15 -0.19
N PRO A 49 8.83 -7.27 -0.91
CA PRO A 49 10.00 -7.52 -1.74
C PRO A 49 10.13 -6.54 -2.91
N TYR A 50 11.36 -6.27 -3.31
CA TYR A 50 11.68 -5.63 -4.59
C TYR A 50 11.81 -6.70 -5.67
N PHE A 51 11.26 -6.42 -6.86
CA PHE A 51 11.39 -7.31 -8.03
C PHE A 51 12.18 -6.60 -9.11
N THR A 52 13.50 -6.81 -9.12
CA THR A 52 14.45 -6.14 -10.02
C THR A 52 15.35 -7.13 -10.79
N ASP A 53 15.02 -8.42 -10.80
CA ASP A 53 15.80 -9.43 -11.51
C ASP A 53 15.80 -9.17 -13.02
N VAL A 54 16.99 -8.98 -13.58
CA VAL A 54 17.19 -8.68 -15.01
C VAL A 54 16.84 -9.86 -15.92
N ASN A 55 16.78 -11.07 -15.37
CA ASN A 55 16.36 -12.26 -16.11
C ASN A 55 14.84 -12.32 -16.33
N ASP A 56 14.07 -11.59 -15.51
CA ASP A 56 12.63 -11.44 -15.71
C ASP A 56 12.34 -10.35 -16.77
N THR A 57 11.23 -10.51 -17.48
CA THR A 57 10.73 -9.42 -18.35
C THR A 57 10.29 -8.21 -17.52
N GLN A 58 10.32 -7.02 -18.11
CA GLN A 58 9.83 -5.80 -17.45
C GLN A 58 8.39 -5.98 -16.95
N ALA A 59 7.50 -6.52 -17.79
CA ALA A 59 6.12 -6.82 -17.42
C ALA A 59 6.03 -7.78 -16.22
N ALA A 60 6.83 -8.85 -16.20
CA ALA A 60 6.83 -9.80 -15.08
C ALA A 60 7.25 -9.14 -13.75
N ARG A 61 8.29 -8.29 -13.77
CA ARG A 61 8.73 -7.56 -12.56
C ARG A 61 7.67 -6.59 -12.05
N VAL A 62 7.06 -5.83 -12.94
CA VAL A 62 6.01 -4.87 -12.59
C VAL A 62 4.78 -5.59 -12.05
N THR A 63 4.35 -6.67 -12.70
CA THR A 63 3.24 -7.51 -12.23
C THR A 63 3.52 -8.06 -10.82
N LYS A 64 4.71 -8.65 -10.58
CA LYS A 64 5.08 -9.15 -9.24
C LYS A 64 5.05 -8.03 -8.19
N THR A 65 5.55 -6.83 -8.54
CA THR A 65 5.57 -5.65 -7.66
C THR A 65 4.16 -5.21 -7.29
N LEU A 66 3.29 -4.97 -8.28
CA LEU A 66 1.92 -4.51 -8.04
C LEU A 66 1.10 -5.57 -7.30
N ARG A 67 1.28 -6.85 -7.64
CA ARG A 67 0.61 -7.96 -6.95
C ARG A 67 1.03 -8.02 -5.48
N SER A 68 2.33 -7.93 -5.21
CA SER A 68 2.86 -7.94 -3.84
C SER A 68 2.31 -6.77 -3.03
N LEU A 69 2.32 -5.56 -3.60
CA LEU A 69 1.83 -4.36 -2.92
C LEU A 69 0.31 -4.41 -2.65
N ALA A 70 -0.48 -4.97 -3.58
CA ALA A 70 -1.92 -5.12 -3.40
C ALA A 70 -2.26 -6.14 -2.30
N LEU A 71 -1.43 -7.18 -2.16
CA LEU A 71 -1.65 -8.24 -1.18
C LEU A 71 -1.12 -7.92 0.22
N VAL A 72 -0.34 -6.86 0.39
CA VAL A 72 0.13 -6.39 1.71
C VAL A 72 -1.02 -6.23 2.72
N VAL A 73 -2.20 -5.82 2.25
CA VAL A 73 -3.38 -5.58 3.09
C VAL A 73 -4.48 -6.64 2.91
N ALA A 74 -4.21 -7.71 2.15
CA ALA A 74 -5.22 -8.73 1.84
C ALA A 74 -5.64 -9.53 3.07
N ASP A 75 -4.68 -9.85 3.95
CA ASP A 75 -4.92 -10.63 5.17
C ASP A 75 -5.43 -9.76 6.34
N GLU A 76 -5.43 -8.43 6.18
CA GLU A 76 -5.78 -7.46 7.22
C GLU A 76 -6.76 -6.40 6.64
N PRO A 77 -8.00 -6.79 6.25
CA PRO A 77 -8.97 -5.92 5.58
C PRO A 77 -9.35 -4.66 6.40
N GLU A 78 -9.18 -4.74 7.71
CA GLU A 78 -9.25 -3.66 8.68
C GLU A 78 -8.23 -2.55 8.44
N ILE A 79 -6.95 -2.93 8.26
CA ILE A 79 -5.87 -2.01 7.91
C ILE A 79 -6.20 -1.37 6.57
N ALA A 80 -6.71 -2.17 5.63
CA ALA A 80 -7.04 -1.72 4.30
C ALA A 80 -8.16 -0.64 4.27
N THR A 81 -9.21 -0.84 5.06
CA THR A 81 -10.32 0.13 5.23
C THR A 81 -9.84 1.40 5.94
N GLY A 82 -9.05 1.24 7.01
CA GLY A 82 -8.45 2.35 7.74
C GLY A 82 -7.48 3.15 6.89
N CYS A 83 -6.67 2.49 6.06
CA CYS A 83 -5.75 3.10 5.11
C CYS A 83 -6.50 3.89 4.05
N THR A 84 -7.53 3.32 3.44
CA THR A 84 -8.33 4.04 2.43
C THR A 84 -8.90 5.33 3.02
N THR A 85 -9.44 5.26 4.24
CA THR A 85 -9.96 6.44 4.96
C THR A 85 -8.85 7.44 5.31
N ALA A 86 -7.71 6.96 5.82
CA ALA A 86 -6.58 7.80 6.20
C ALA A 86 -5.94 8.50 5.00
N LEU A 87 -5.73 7.77 3.90
CA LEU A 87 -5.12 8.28 2.67
C LEU A 87 -6.00 9.33 1.97
N LEU A 88 -7.33 9.19 2.06
CA LEU A 88 -8.29 10.16 1.53
C LEU A 88 -8.52 11.37 2.44
N SER A 89 -8.24 11.24 3.74
CA SER A 89 -8.38 12.35 4.68
C SER A 89 -7.33 13.42 4.41
N ASN A 90 -7.75 14.69 4.42
CA ASN A 90 -6.88 15.86 4.23
C ASN A 90 -6.80 16.75 5.48
N THR A 91 -7.33 16.29 6.62
CA THR A 91 -7.50 17.12 7.82
C THR A 91 -6.37 16.96 8.84
N ASP A 92 -5.58 15.88 8.77
CA ASP A 92 -4.47 15.58 9.69
C ASP A 92 -3.13 15.67 8.96
N GLU A 93 -2.31 16.65 9.31
CA GLU A 93 -0.99 16.89 8.70
C GLU A 93 -0.03 15.71 8.90
N ALA A 94 -0.10 15.01 10.03
CA ALA A 94 0.74 13.85 10.29
C ALA A 94 0.37 12.70 9.35
N VAL A 95 -0.93 12.45 9.16
CA VAL A 95 -1.42 11.45 8.19
C VAL A 95 -0.99 11.81 6.77
N ARG A 96 -1.06 13.09 6.40
CA ARG A 96 -0.60 13.57 5.09
C ARG A 96 0.90 13.28 4.88
N ALA A 97 1.74 13.54 5.88
CA ALA A 97 3.16 13.26 5.78
C ALA A 97 3.45 11.77 5.54
N VAL A 98 2.70 10.87 6.19
CA VAL A 98 2.81 9.43 5.97
C VAL A 98 2.29 9.02 4.60
N ARG A 99 1.18 9.59 4.14
CA ARG A 99 0.66 9.38 2.78
C ARG A 99 1.69 9.74 1.72
N ASP A 100 2.39 10.86 1.89
CA ASP A 100 3.41 11.30 0.93
C ASP A 100 4.60 10.31 0.90
N LYS A 101 5.00 9.77 2.07
CA LYS A 101 6.01 8.69 2.15
C LYS A 101 5.54 7.41 1.45
N ILE A 102 4.28 7.01 1.66
CA ILE A 102 3.67 5.83 1.01
C ILE A 102 3.70 6.01 -0.52
N GLY A 103 3.26 7.17 -1.01
CA GLY A 103 3.27 7.48 -2.44
C GLY A 103 4.69 7.41 -3.03
N LEU A 104 5.68 7.96 -2.32
CA LEU A 104 7.08 7.93 -2.74
C LEU A 104 7.65 6.50 -2.78
N GLU A 105 7.32 5.66 -1.80
CA GLU A 105 7.82 4.28 -1.76
C GLU A 105 7.18 3.42 -2.85
N ILE A 106 5.88 3.59 -3.11
CA ILE A 106 5.19 2.93 -4.24
C ILE A 106 5.82 3.36 -5.57
N HIS A 107 6.04 4.67 -5.75
CA HIS A 107 6.74 5.21 -6.93
C HIS A 107 8.12 4.58 -7.11
N ARG A 108 8.92 4.54 -6.04
CA ARG A 108 10.27 3.95 -6.06
C ARG A 108 10.24 2.49 -6.49
N ARG A 109 9.29 1.71 -5.97
CA ARG A 109 9.15 0.27 -6.27
C ARG A 109 8.72 0.03 -7.72
N ILE A 110 7.71 0.76 -8.19
CA ILE A 110 7.25 0.67 -9.59
C ILE A 110 8.36 1.08 -10.54
N ARG A 111 9.04 2.21 -10.29
CA ARG A 111 10.17 2.68 -11.10
C ARG A 111 11.31 1.66 -11.12
N SER A 112 11.64 1.06 -9.98
CA SER A 112 12.70 0.05 -9.88
C SER A 112 12.36 -1.22 -10.67
N ALA A 113 11.11 -1.66 -10.62
CA ALA A 113 10.63 -2.81 -11.40
C ALA A 113 10.64 -2.53 -12.92
N MET A 114 10.28 -1.31 -13.32
CA MET A 114 10.35 -0.84 -14.70
C MET A 114 11.78 -0.78 -15.23
N GLY A 115 12.76 -0.42 -14.39
CA GLY A 115 14.17 -0.34 -14.75
C GLY A 115 14.63 1.06 -15.17
N PRO A 116 15.87 1.21 -15.66
CA PRO A 116 16.51 2.51 -15.88
C PRO A 116 15.83 3.38 -16.95
N ASP A 117 15.28 2.75 -18.00
CA ASP A 117 14.63 3.44 -19.12
C ASP A 117 13.11 3.59 -18.95
N ALA A 118 12.63 3.59 -17.70
CA ALA A 118 11.22 3.69 -17.39
C ALA A 118 10.62 5.00 -17.93
N ASP A 119 9.61 4.91 -18.81
CA ASP A 119 8.83 6.05 -19.25
C ASP A 119 8.03 6.61 -18.06
N PRO A 120 8.24 7.87 -17.63
CA PRO A 120 7.53 8.46 -16.50
C PRO A 120 6.01 8.45 -16.66
N ARG A 121 5.50 8.49 -17.89
CA ARG A 121 4.06 8.46 -18.19
C ARG A 121 3.46 7.10 -17.85
N VAL A 122 4.19 6.03 -18.15
CA VAL A 122 3.76 4.65 -17.84
C VAL A 122 3.84 4.40 -16.35
N VAL A 123 4.90 4.86 -15.69
CA VAL A 123 5.02 4.80 -14.22
C VAL A 123 3.83 5.49 -13.55
N SER A 124 3.51 6.72 -13.95
CA SER A 124 2.37 7.46 -13.42
C SER A 124 1.02 6.76 -13.68
N ALA A 125 0.84 6.18 -14.87
CA ALA A 125 -0.37 5.42 -15.19
C ALA A 125 -0.51 4.14 -14.32
N LEU A 126 0.59 3.44 -14.06
CA LEU A 126 0.61 2.27 -13.19
C LEU A 126 0.32 2.65 -11.73
N GLU A 127 0.85 3.76 -11.23
CA GLU A 127 0.54 4.31 -9.90
C GLU A 127 -0.94 4.64 -9.76
N MET A 128 -1.50 5.40 -10.71
CA MET A 128 -2.93 5.74 -10.71
C MET A 128 -3.80 4.50 -10.75
N THR A 129 -3.42 3.50 -11.56
CA THR A 129 -4.11 2.20 -11.62
C THR A 129 -4.04 1.49 -10.27
N PHE A 130 -2.87 1.43 -9.66
CA PHE A 130 -2.67 0.77 -8.36
C PHE A 130 -3.56 1.39 -7.28
N PHE A 131 -3.54 2.72 -7.13
CA PHE A 131 -4.37 3.42 -6.15
C PHE A 131 -5.87 3.26 -6.44
N GLY A 132 -6.28 3.33 -7.71
CA GLY A 132 -7.67 3.08 -8.11
C GLY A 132 -8.10 1.63 -7.79
N ALA A 133 -7.21 0.67 -7.99
CA ALA A 133 -7.47 -0.73 -7.70
C ALA A 133 -7.61 -0.99 -6.19
N LEU A 134 -6.77 -0.37 -5.37
CA LEU A 134 -6.91 -0.39 -3.91
C LEU A 134 -8.23 0.23 -3.45
N MET A 135 -8.66 1.32 -4.08
CA MET A 135 -9.95 1.95 -3.79
C MET A 135 -11.12 0.99 -4.01
N HIS A 136 -11.12 0.27 -5.14
CA HIS A 136 -12.14 -0.74 -5.45
C HIS A 136 -12.11 -1.92 -4.46
N ALA A 137 -10.94 -2.27 -3.94
CA ALA A 137 -10.81 -3.29 -2.90
C ALA A 137 -11.41 -2.81 -1.58
N GLY A 138 -11.03 -1.60 -1.16
CA GLY A 138 -11.49 -0.97 0.08
C GLY A 138 -12.99 -0.66 0.10
N SER A 139 -13.60 -0.42 -1.07
CA SER A 139 -15.06 -0.26 -1.19
C SER A 139 -15.84 -1.58 -1.18
N GLY A 140 -15.15 -2.73 -1.16
CA GLY A 140 -15.76 -4.06 -1.21
C GLY A 140 -16.27 -4.47 -2.61
N THR A 141 -15.95 -3.71 -3.66
CA THR A 141 -16.34 -4.03 -5.04
C THR A 141 -15.56 -5.24 -5.58
N PHE A 142 -14.30 -5.38 -5.16
CA PHE A 142 -13.46 -6.54 -5.44
C PHE A 142 -12.70 -6.96 -4.18
N THR A 143 -12.26 -8.21 -4.10
CA THR A 143 -11.29 -8.62 -3.08
C THR A 143 -9.88 -8.20 -3.47
N TYR A 144 -8.96 -8.10 -2.50
CA TYR A 144 -7.55 -7.81 -2.78
C TYR A 144 -6.91 -8.82 -3.74
N HIS A 145 -7.28 -10.10 -3.64
CA HIS A 145 -6.83 -11.12 -4.59
C HIS A 145 -7.35 -10.89 -6.01
N GLN A 146 -8.64 -10.54 -6.16
CA GLN A 146 -9.21 -10.21 -7.46
C GLN A 146 -8.56 -8.97 -8.08
N ILE A 147 -8.24 -7.97 -7.27
CA ILE A 147 -7.47 -6.79 -7.69
C ILE A 147 -6.06 -7.20 -8.13
N ALA A 148 -5.38 -8.03 -7.35
CA ALA A 148 -4.05 -8.52 -7.66
C ALA A 148 -4.01 -9.29 -9.00
N ASP A 149 -5.07 -10.03 -9.33
CA ASP A 149 -5.21 -10.68 -10.64
C ASP A 149 -5.49 -9.66 -11.76
N LYS A 150 -6.37 -8.69 -11.54
CA LYS A 150 -6.69 -7.62 -12.50
C LYS A 150 -5.50 -6.71 -12.82
N LEU A 151 -4.62 -6.46 -11.86
CA LEU A 151 -3.42 -5.66 -12.08
C LEU A 151 -2.49 -6.32 -13.12
N THR A 152 -2.41 -7.66 -13.15
CA THR A 152 -1.69 -8.39 -14.20
C THR A 152 -2.21 -8.03 -15.59
N PHE A 153 -3.53 -8.05 -15.78
CA PHE A 153 -4.16 -7.69 -17.05
C PHE A 153 -3.82 -6.25 -17.49
N VAL A 154 -3.82 -5.29 -16.55
CA VAL A 154 -3.50 -3.90 -16.88
C VAL A 154 -2.02 -3.73 -17.23
N VAL A 155 -1.13 -4.42 -16.52
CA VAL A 155 0.30 -4.43 -16.85
C VAL A 155 0.52 -5.00 -18.25
N ASP A 156 -0.14 -6.10 -18.59
CA ASP A 156 -0.07 -6.68 -19.93
C ASP A 156 -0.67 -5.74 -21.00
N LEU A 157 -1.69 -4.95 -20.68
CA LEU A 157 -2.22 -3.95 -21.62
C LEU A 157 -1.26 -2.77 -21.83
N MET A 158 -0.58 -2.32 -20.77
CA MET A 158 0.33 -1.17 -20.80
C MET A 158 1.73 -1.50 -21.32
N LEU A 159 2.23 -2.70 -21.00
CA LEU A 159 3.60 -3.15 -21.27
C LEU A 159 3.65 -4.37 -22.21
N GLY A 160 2.51 -4.99 -22.51
CA GLY A 160 2.45 -6.11 -23.44
C GLY A 160 2.86 -5.70 -24.85
N LYS A 161 3.40 -6.69 -25.57
CA LYS A 161 4.18 -6.54 -26.80
C LYS A 161 3.67 -5.41 -27.71
N LYS A 162 4.55 -4.44 -27.99
CA LYS A 162 4.57 -3.86 -29.33
C LYS A 162 4.83 -5.01 -30.29
N GLU A 163 3.87 -5.24 -31.19
CA GLU A 163 4.06 -6.11 -32.36
C GLU A 163 5.31 -5.72 -33.15
#